data_AF-A0A512MAF5-F1
#
_entry.id   AF-A0A512MAF5-F1
#
_cell.length_a   1.000
_cell.length_b   1.000
_cell.length_c   1.000
_cell.angle_alpha   90.00
_cell.angle_beta   90.00
_cell.angle_gamma   90.00
#
_symmetry.space_group_name_H-M   'P 1'
#
loop_
_entity.id
_entity.type
_entity.pdbx_description
1 polymer ?
#
loop_
_entity_poly.entity_id
_entity_poly.type
_entity_poly.pdbx_seq_one_letter_code
_entity_poly.pdbx_strand_id
1 'polypeptide(L)'
;MAKFFRDRFTDWLHERGMPPKLYQPAAMLGAPPVGWEMTVGQSTLVYRVPEETPHLLIIVLFERQTQRNGLRSPFADIVRFLSLVKKADVGITDIKGHVSATSDRPADSLENEGILAFYRRYLKVVDLFVENDILWVGGTLLTYTPPLAAEREWLENPPTA
;
A
#
# COMPACT_ATOMS: atom_id res chain seq x y z
N MET A 1 27.05 3.72 -3.56
CA MET A 1 25.70 3.98 -3.00
C MET A 1 24.96 2.65 -3.06
N ALA A 2 24.56 2.08 -1.91
CA ALA A 2 23.80 0.83 -1.93
C ALA A 2 22.45 1.09 -2.63
N LYS A 3 22.15 0.32 -3.67
CA LYS A 3 20.91 0.45 -4.43
C LYS A 3 19.79 -0.14 -3.57
N PHE A 4 18.72 0.62 -3.34
CA PHE A 4 17.54 0.09 -2.63
C PHE A 4 16.98 -1.09 -3.42
N PHE A 5 16.58 -2.15 -2.70
CA PHE A 5 16.11 -3.38 -3.34
C PHE A 5 14.86 -3.10 -4.18
N ARG A 6 14.92 -3.51 -5.43
CA ARG A 6 13.83 -3.40 -6.39
C ARG A 6 13.25 -4.79 -6.59
N ASP A 7 12.07 -5.00 -6.03
CA ASP A 7 11.39 -6.29 -6.04
C ASP A 7 10.62 -6.53 -7.36
N ARG A 8 10.14 -7.76 -7.54
CA ARG A 8 9.43 -8.18 -8.76
C ARG A 8 8.13 -7.42 -9.01
N PHE A 9 7.40 -7.00 -7.96
CA PHE A 9 6.20 -6.18 -8.13
C PHE A 9 6.57 -4.79 -8.61
N THR A 10 7.64 -4.22 -8.07
CA THR A 10 8.19 -2.94 -8.53
C THR A 10 8.66 -3.03 -9.99
N ASP A 11 9.31 -4.11 -10.40
CA ASP A 11 9.65 -4.36 -11.81
C ASP A 11 8.42 -4.41 -12.71
N TRP A 12 7.40 -5.16 -12.30
CA TRP A 12 6.14 -5.25 -13.02
C TRP A 12 5.46 -3.89 -13.20
N LEU A 13 5.47 -3.02 -12.17
CA LEU A 13 4.92 -1.67 -12.25
C LEU A 13 5.67 -0.80 -13.29
N HIS A 14 7.00 -0.90 -13.34
CA HIS A 14 7.81 -0.21 -14.35
C HIS A 14 7.46 -0.66 -15.77
N GLU A 15 7.33 -1.96 -16.00
CA GLU A 15 6.97 -2.53 -17.32
C GLU A 15 5.58 -2.08 -17.78
N ARG A 16 4.70 -1.73 -16.83
CA ARG A 16 3.34 -1.22 -17.08
C ARG A 16 3.25 0.30 -17.21
N GLY A 17 4.37 1.01 -17.20
CA GLY A 17 4.38 2.47 -17.28
C GLY A 17 3.86 3.17 -16.02
N MET A 18 3.91 2.48 -14.86
CA MET A 18 3.56 3.03 -13.55
C MET A 18 4.78 3.03 -12.61
N PRO A 19 5.93 3.62 -13.00
CA PRO A 19 7.15 3.52 -12.22
C PRO A 19 7.00 4.21 -10.85
N PRO A 20 7.13 3.49 -9.72
CA PRO A 20 7.14 4.12 -8.42
C PRO A 20 8.44 4.91 -8.22
N LYS A 21 8.40 5.88 -7.30
CA LYS A 21 9.55 6.72 -6.93
C LYS A 21 10.17 6.22 -5.64
N LEU A 22 11.47 6.44 -5.45
CA LEU A 22 12.10 6.11 -4.18
C LEU A 22 11.67 7.11 -3.11
N TYR A 23 11.06 6.63 -2.02
CA TYR A 23 10.64 7.46 -0.90
C TYR A 23 11.74 7.54 0.16
N GLN A 24 12.23 8.76 0.39
CA GLN A 24 13.34 9.06 1.28
C GLN A 24 13.13 10.45 1.92
N PRO A 25 12.22 10.58 2.92
CA PRO A 25 11.75 11.87 3.43
C PRO A 25 12.87 12.74 4.02
N ALA A 26 13.94 12.13 4.53
CA ALA A 26 15.12 12.82 5.06
C ALA A 26 16.38 12.60 4.20
N ALA A 27 16.22 12.52 2.86
CA ALA A 27 17.33 12.32 1.92
C ALA A 27 18.45 13.36 2.07
N MET A 28 18.08 14.63 2.27
CA MET A 28 19.04 15.73 2.47
C MET A 28 19.89 15.57 3.74
N LEU A 29 19.42 14.80 4.71
CA LEU A 29 20.12 14.49 5.96
C LEU A 29 20.85 13.13 5.90
N GLY A 30 20.88 12.48 4.73
CA GLY A 30 21.52 11.19 4.54
C GLY A 30 20.75 9.99 5.09
N ALA A 31 19.48 10.17 5.49
CA ALA A 31 18.65 9.06 5.96
C ALA A 31 18.42 8.03 4.85
N PRO A 32 18.37 6.71 5.14
CA PRO A 32 18.17 5.71 4.11
C PRO A 32 16.76 5.80 3.47
N PRO A 33 16.60 5.35 2.23
CA PRO A 33 15.27 5.17 1.64
C PRO A 33 14.46 4.15 2.45
N VAL A 34 13.16 4.39 2.54
CA VAL A 34 12.26 3.55 3.36
C VAL A 34 11.31 2.70 2.52
N GLY A 35 11.09 3.06 1.24
CA GLY A 35 10.23 2.31 0.34
C GLY A 35 10.06 2.93 -1.04
N TRP A 36 9.17 2.35 -1.81
CA TRP A 36 8.71 2.78 -3.13
C TRP A 36 7.37 3.50 -3.00
N GLU A 37 7.32 4.76 -3.43
CA GLU A 37 6.14 5.62 -3.47
C GLU A 37 5.40 5.49 -4.80
N MET A 38 4.08 5.36 -4.75
CA MET A 38 3.21 5.50 -5.91
C MET A 38 1.91 6.20 -5.56
N THR A 39 1.28 6.80 -6.56
CA THR A 39 -0.08 7.35 -6.43
C THR A 39 -1.10 6.35 -6.96
N VAL A 40 -2.11 6.04 -6.15
CA VAL A 40 -3.25 5.22 -6.53
C VAL A 40 -4.52 6.02 -6.24
N GLY A 41 -5.24 6.40 -7.29
CA GLY A 41 -6.44 7.23 -7.14
C GLY A 41 -6.11 8.59 -6.52
N GLN A 42 -6.63 8.86 -5.32
CA GLN A 42 -6.40 10.10 -4.57
C GLN A 42 -5.50 9.87 -3.35
N SER A 43 -4.77 8.76 -3.33
CA SER A 43 -3.88 8.38 -2.25
C SER A 43 -2.45 8.18 -2.72
N THR A 44 -1.51 8.55 -1.86
CA THR A 44 -0.10 8.21 -1.98
C THR A 44 0.16 7.00 -1.09
N LEU A 45 0.81 5.99 -1.65
CA LEU A 45 1.23 4.79 -0.94
C LEU A 45 2.74 4.66 -1.00
N VAL A 46 3.35 4.33 0.13
CA VAL A 46 4.74 3.87 0.18
C VAL A 46 4.74 2.42 0.61
N TYR A 47 5.39 1.56 -0.17
CA TYR A 47 5.51 0.15 0.13
C TYR A 47 6.95 -0.35 -0.01
N ARG A 48 7.25 -1.51 0.56
CA ARG A 48 8.49 -2.25 0.29
C ARG A 48 8.26 -3.74 0.37
N VAL A 49 9.05 -4.50 -0.37
CA VAL A 49 9.15 -5.96 -0.25
C VAL A 49 10.57 -6.26 0.20
N PRO A 50 10.79 -6.80 1.42
CA PRO A 50 12.14 -7.11 1.87
C PRO A 50 12.76 -8.25 1.04
N GLU A 51 14.08 -8.18 0.80
CA GLU A 51 14.79 -9.17 -0.02
C GLU A 51 14.78 -10.56 0.63
N GLU A 52 14.88 -10.59 1.96
CA GLU A 52 14.85 -11.79 2.79
C GLU A 52 13.46 -12.43 2.91
N THR A 53 12.39 -11.67 2.63
CA THR A 53 10.99 -12.13 2.72
C THR A 53 10.19 -11.68 1.49
N PRO A 54 10.50 -12.19 0.29
CA PRO A 54 9.94 -11.68 -0.96
C PRO A 54 8.45 -11.97 -1.15
N HIS A 55 7.85 -12.78 -0.28
CA HIS A 55 6.42 -13.09 -0.25
C HIS A 55 5.59 -12.07 0.56
N LEU A 56 6.27 -11.16 1.28
CA LEU A 56 5.66 -10.17 2.15
C LEU A 56 5.79 -8.76 1.54
N LEU A 57 4.66 -8.09 1.35
CA LEU A 57 4.62 -6.67 1.05
C LEU A 57 4.27 -5.85 2.29
N ILE A 58 5.08 -4.84 2.58
CA ILE A 58 4.91 -3.94 3.72
C ILE A 58 4.44 -2.58 3.19
N ILE A 59 3.24 -2.15 3.56
CA ILE A 59 2.76 -0.79 3.37
C ILE A 59 3.33 0.06 4.51
N VAL A 60 4.28 0.92 4.15
CA VAL A 60 5.00 1.82 5.07
C VAL A 60 4.18 3.08 5.34
N LEU A 61 3.51 3.60 4.31
CA LEU A 61 2.72 4.81 4.38
C LEU A 61 1.48 4.69 3.49
N PHE A 62 0.35 5.20 3.97
CA PHE A 62 -0.85 5.40 3.20
C PHE A 62 -1.43 6.76 3.55
N GLU A 63 -1.33 7.72 2.63
CA GLU A 63 -1.79 9.08 2.82
C GLU A 63 -2.83 9.45 1.77
N ARG A 64 -3.86 10.18 2.19
CA ARG A 64 -4.84 10.75 1.28
C ARG A 64 -4.35 12.12 0.84
N GLN A 65 -4.41 12.41 -0.46
CA GLN A 65 -4.06 13.73 -0.98
C GLN A 65 -5.05 14.79 -0.46
N THR A 66 -4.53 15.98 -0.15
CA THR A 66 -5.26 17.09 0.49
C THR A 66 -6.40 17.65 -0.37
N GLN A 67 -6.38 17.46 -1.69
CA GLN A 67 -7.44 17.92 -2.59
C GLN A 67 -8.56 16.87 -2.72
N ARG A 68 -9.67 17.08 -2.02
CA ARG A 68 -10.89 16.27 -2.15
C ARG A 68 -11.56 16.49 -3.50
N ASN A 69 -11.37 15.58 -4.44
CA ASN A 69 -12.21 15.51 -5.64
C ASN A 69 -13.30 14.42 -5.43
N GLY A 70 -14.33 14.74 -4.64
CA GLY A 70 -15.54 13.91 -4.47
C GLY A 70 -15.58 12.97 -3.24
N LEU A 71 -16.61 12.12 -3.18
CA LEU A 71 -16.96 11.22 -2.06
C LEU A 71 -16.18 9.89 -2.06
N ARG A 72 -15.02 9.81 -2.73
CA ARG A 72 -14.31 8.53 -2.91
C ARG A 72 -13.69 8.07 -1.59
N SER A 73 -13.97 6.82 -1.21
CA SER A 73 -13.44 6.22 0.02
C SER A 73 -11.95 5.90 -0.15
N PRO A 74 -11.08 6.27 0.81
CA PRO A 74 -9.66 5.92 0.78
C PRO A 74 -9.43 4.39 0.75
N PHE A 75 -10.38 3.60 1.28
CA PHE A 75 -10.30 2.14 1.16
C PHE A 75 -10.38 1.64 -0.28
N ALA A 76 -11.05 2.37 -1.18
CA ALA A 76 -11.07 2.00 -2.58
C ALA A 76 -9.67 2.09 -3.20
N ASP A 77 -8.87 3.07 -2.79
CA ASP A 77 -7.50 3.24 -3.29
C ASP A 77 -6.56 2.16 -2.72
N ILE A 78 -6.76 1.74 -1.46
CA ILE A 78 -6.09 0.55 -0.92
C ILE A 78 -6.49 -0.69 -1.72
N VAL A 79 -7.78 -0.92 -1.94
CA VAL A 79 -8.29 -2.06 -2.73
C VAL A 79 -7.69 -2.09 -4.13
N ARG A 80 -7.58 -0.94 -4.81
CA ARG A 80 -6.89 -0.83 -6.10
C ARG A 80 -5.45 -1.28 -6.03
N PHE A 81 -4.73 -0.79 -5.02
CA PHE A 81 -3.34 -1.18 -4.81
C PHE A 81 -3.21 -2.70 -4.58
N LEU A 82 -4.01 -3.27 -3.68
CA LEU A 82 -4.02 -4.72 -3.43
C LEU A 82 -4.35 -5.52 -4.69
N SER A 83 -5.25 -5.00 -5.53
CA SER A 83 -5.61 -5.60 -6.80
C SER A 83 -4.48 -5.56 -7.82
N LEU A 84 -3.66 -4.49 -7.85
CA LEU A 84 -2.44 -4.43 -8.66
C LEU A 84 -1.44 -5.50 -8.20
N VAL A 85 -1.20 -5.61 -6.89
CA VAL A 85 -0.30 -6.62 -6.32
C VAL A 85 -0.77 -8.02 -6.72
N LYS A 86 -2.06 -8.30 -6.58
CA LYS A 86 -2.65 -9.59 -6.95
C LYS A 86 -2.53 -9.86 -8.46
N LYS A 87 -2.77 -8.84 -9.30
CA LYS A 87 -2.69 -8.95 -10.77
C LYS A 87 -1.26 -9.17 -11.27
N ALA A 88 -0.27 -8.64 -10.57
CA ALA A 88 1.12 -8.82 -10.91
C ALA A 88 1.57 -10.29 -10.76
N ASP A 89 0.96 -11.03 -9.84
CA ASP A 89 1.20 -12.46 -9.58
C ASP A 89 2.70 -12.80 -9.39
N VAL A 90 3.41 -11.94 -8.66
CA VAL A 90 4.86 -12.04 -8.48
C VAL A 90 5.31 -12.85 -7.27
N GLY A 91 4.40 -13.61 -6.66
CA GLY A 91 4.66 -14.43 -5.47
C GLY A 91 4.47 -13.73 -4.12
N ILE A 92 3.89 -12.51 -4.09
CA ILE A 92 3.49 -11.85 -2.85
C ILE A 92 2.20 -12.50 -2.34
N THR A 93 2.26 -13.11 -1.17
CA THR A 93 1.14 -13.81 -0.52
C THR A 93 0.60 -13.07 0.68
N ASP A 94 1.42 -12.23 1.30
CA ASP A 94 1.11 -11.58 2.57
C ASP A 94 1.31 -10.08 2.49
N ILE A 95 0.45 -9.36 3.19
CA ILE A 95 0.52 -7.90 3.30
C ILE A 95 0.51 -7.51 4.76
N LYS A 96 1.42 -6.61 5.12
CA LYS A 96 1.45 -5.95 6.41
C LYS A 96 1.42 -4.45 6.20
N GLY A 97 0.75 -3.74 7.09
CA GLY A 97 0.77 -2.28 7.11
C GLY A 97 0.78 -1.77 8.53
N HIS A 98 1.49 -0.67 8.74
CA HIS A 98 1.33 0.10 9.95
C HIS A 98 0.16 1.06 9.76
N VAL A 99 -0.69 1.13 10.77
CA VAL A 99 -1.79 2.07 10.84
C VAL A 99 -1.48 3.11 11.90
N SER A 100 -0.82 4.21 11.49
CA SER A 100 -0.75 5.42 12.31
C SER A 100 -1.72 6.45 11.75
N ALA A 101 -2.68 6.83 12.59
CA ALA A 101 -3.30 8.14 12.51
C ALA A 101 -2.20 9.20 12.69
N THR A 102 -2.01 10.08 11.71
CA THR A 102 -1.16 11.26 11.90
C THR A 102 -1.84 12.21 12.89
N SER A 103 -1.06 12.99 13.64
CA SER A 103 -1.57 13.91 14.67
C SER A 103 -2.37 15.09 14.11
N ASP A 104 -2.20 15.37 12.82
CA ASP A 104 -2.86 16.42 12.04
C ASP A 104 -4.06 15.93 11.20
N ARG A 105 -4.53 14.70 11.45
CA ARG A 105 -5.59 14.10 10.64
C ARG A 105 -6.92 14.86 10.76
N PRO A 106 -7.67 15.02 9.65
CA PRO A 106 -9.05 15.51 9.70
C PRO A 106 -9.91 14.69 10.67
N ALA A 107 -10.88 15.33 11.34
CA ALA A 107 -11.75 14.67 12.33
C ALA A 107 -12.58 13.50 11.74
N ASP A 108 -12.74 13.42 10.42
CA ASP A 108 -13.40 12.34 9.70
C ASP A 108 -12.44 11.25 9.20
N SER A 109 -11.21 11.24 9.71
CA SER A 109 -10.23 10.19 9.42
C SER A 109 -10.63 8.89 10.11
N LEU A 110 -10.42 7.77 9.41
CA LEU A 110 -10.73 6.45 9.93
C LEU A 110 -9.96 6.15 11.22
N GLU A 111 -10.69 5.72 12.23
CA GLU A 111 -10.13 5.18 13.47
C GLU A 111 -9.40 3.86 13.20
N ASN A 112 -8.47 3.49 14.09
CA ASN A 112 -7.67 2.27 13.95
C ASN A 112 -8.56 1.03 13.84
N GLU A 113 -9.72 1.05 14.51
CA GLU A 113 -10.78 0.04 14.46
C GLU A 113 -11.35 -0.14 13.06
N GLY A 114 -11.56 0.96 12.32
CA GLY A 114 -12.07 0.91 10.94
C GLY A 114 -11.09 0.26 9.98
N ILE A 115 -9.79 0.44 10.22
CA ILE A 115 -8.74 -0.16 9.40
C ILE A 115 -8.54 -1.63 9.76
N LEU A 116 -8.59 -1.99 11.04
CA LEU A 116 -8.67 -3.39 11.46
C LEU A 116 -9.87 -4.12 10.83
N ALA A 117 -11.04 -3.48 10.78
CA ALA A 117 -12.21 -4.02 10.12
C ALA A 117 -11.99 -4.24 8.61
N PHE A 118 -11.24 -3.36 7.94
CA PHE A 118 -10.84 -3.55 6.55
C PHE A 118 -9.97 -4.79 6.36
N TYR A 119 -8.89 -4.95 7.14
CA TYR A 119 -8.00 -6.11 7.06
C TYR A 119 -8.78 -7.42 7.29
N ARG A 120 -9.64 -7.45 8.32
CA ARG A 120 -10.53 -8.58 8.60
C ARG A 120 -11.44 -8.91 7.43
N ARG A 121 -12.07 -7.90 6.82
CA ARG A 121 -13.07 -8.08 5.76
C ARG A 121 -12.45 -8.56 4.44
N TYR A 122 -11.32 -7.98 4.04
CA TYR A 122 -10.77 -8.18 2.70
C TYR A 122 -9.60 -9.15 2.62
N LEU A 123 -8.85 -9.33 3.71
CA LEU A 123 -7.66 -10.21 3.74
C LEU A 123 -7.88 -11.49 4.56
N LYS A 124 -9.04 -11.64 5.22
CA LYS A 124 -9.59 -12.80 5.97
C LYS A 124 -8.72 -13.45 7.05
N VAL A 125 -7.42 -13.22 7.07
CA VAL A 125 -6.45 -13.62 8.11
C VAL A 125 -5.91 -12.32 8.70
N VAL A 126 -5.85 -12.25 10.04
CA VAL A 126 -5.33 -11.07 10.73
C VAL A 126 -4.22 -11.48 11.68
N ASP A 127 -3.02 -11.02 11.37
CA ASP A 127 -1.90 -11.04 12.29
C ASP A 127 -1.73 -9.65 12.88
N LEU A 128 -1.63 -9.58 14.20
CA LEU A 128 -1.31 -8.36 14.94
C LEU A 128 0.07 -8.53 15.56
N PHE A 129 0.96 -7.58 15.30
CA PHE A 129 2.30 -7.57 15.87
C PHE A 129 2.67 -6.14 16.28
N VAL A 130 3.41 -5.99 17.38
CA VAL A 130 3.90 -4.70 17.82
C VAL A 130 5.42 -4.68 17.69
N GLU A 131 5.93 -3.72 16.93
CA GLU A 131 7.37 -3.52 16.75
C GLU A 131 7.70 -2.06 17.06
N ASN A 132 8.64 -1.79 17.97
CA ASN A 132 9.00 -0.41 18.36
C ASN A 132 7.78 0.44 18.77
N ASP A 133 6.89 -0.13 19.59
CA ASP A 133 5.61 0.47 20.02
C ASP A 133 4.62 0.81 18.90
N ILE A 134 4.89 0.31 17.68
CA ILE A 134 4.04 0.48 16.50
C ILE A 134 3.24 -0.80 16.26
N LEU A 135 1.91 -0.68 16.21
CA LEU A 135 1.02 -1.79 15.85
C LEU A 135 0.99 -2.01 14.34
N TRP A 136 1.48 -3.17 13.92
CA TRP A 136 1.37 -3.69 12.57
C TRP A 136 0.17 -4.63 12.47
N VAL A 137 -0.60 -4.45 11.41
CA VAL A 137 -1.73 -5.31 11.05
C VAL A 137 -1.40 -5.97 9.71
N GLY A 138 -1.54 -7.29 9.64
CA GLY A 138 -1.28 -8.05 8.44
C GLY A 138 -2.38 -9.02 8.07
N GLY A 139 -2.40 -9.46 6.83
CA GLY A 139 -3.30 -10.49 6.32
C GLY A 139 -2.84 -11.08 4.99
N THR A 140 -3.62 -12.03 4.47
CA THR A 140 -3.21 -12.81 3.29
C THR A 140 -3.91 -12.36 2.01
N LEU A 141 -3.13 -12.15 0.94
CA LEU A 141 -3.62 -11.95 -0.43
C LEU A 141 -4.14 -13.23 -1.08
N LEU A 142 -3.89 -14.39 -0.50
CA LEU A 142 -4.41 -15.66 -1.03
C LEU A 142 -5.94 -15.71 -0.95
N THR A 143 -6.52 -15.05 0.06
CA THR A 143 -7.97 -15.01 0.27
C THR A 143 -8.63 -13.71 -0.19
N TYR A 144 -7.82 -12.79 -0.73
CA TYR A 144 -8.26 -11.48 -1.20
C TYR A 144 -9.30 -11.62 -2.32
N THR A 145 -10.43 -10.95 -2.14
CA THR A 145 -11.50 -10.89 -3.14
C THR A 145 -11.79 -9.40 -3.41
N PRO A 146 -11.48 -8.88 -4.60
CA PRO A 146 -11.77 -7.48 -4.92
C PRO A 146 -13.29 -7.24 -4.95
N PRO A 147 -13.79 -6.09 -4.43
CA PRO A 147 -15.19 -5.70 -4.58
C PRO A 147 -15.54 -5.48 -6.06
N LEU A 148 -16.74 -5.91 -6.48
CA LEU A 148 -17.14 -6.09 -7.88
C LEU A 148 -17.26 -4.79 -8.74
N ALA A 149 -17.08 -5.02 -10.05
CA ALA A 149 -17.38 -4.20 -11.25
C ALA A 149 -16.68 -2.84 -11.43
N ALA A 150 -16.83 -1.88 -10.51
CA ALA A 150 -16.36 -0.50 -10.73
C ALA A 150 -14.82 -0.34 -10.70
N GLU A 151 -14.11 -1.32 -10.12
CA GLU A 151 -12.65 -1.36 -10.04
C GLU A 151 -12.02 -2.02 -11.27
N ARG A 152 -12.79 -2.81 -12.02
CA ARG A 152 -12.29 -3.63 -13.12
C ARG A 152 -11.80 -2.78 -14.30
N GLU A 153 -12.54 -1.72 -14.64
CA GLU A 153 -12.16 -0.78 -15.69
C GLU A 153 -10.87 -0.02 -15.35
N TRP A 154 -10.71 0.40 -14.08
CA TRP A 154 -9.48 1.03 -13.60
C TRP A 154 -8.31 0.05 -13.57
N LEU A 155 -8.55 -1.23 -13.25
CA LEU A 155 -7.50 -2.26 -13.26
C LEU A 155 -7.09 -2.67 -14.68
N GLU A 156 -8.02 -2.63 -15.62
CA GLU A 156 -7.78 -2.92 -17.04
C GLU A 156 -7.10 -1.72 -17.72
N ASN A 157 -7.45 -0.49 -17.32
CA ASN A 157 -6.91 0.76 -17.84
C ASN A 157 -6.48 1.70 -16.69
N PRO A 158 -5.40 1.37 -15.94
CA PRO A 158 -4.93 2.28 -14.91
C PRO A 158 -4.48 3.59 -15.58
N PRO A 159 -4.82 4.76 -15.03
CA PRO A 159 -4.39 6.02 -15.59
C PRO A 159 -2.85 6.04 -15.59
N THR A 160 -2.27 6.20 -16.78
CA THR A 160 -0.84 6.47 -16.95
C THR A 160 -0.52 7.80 -16.29
N ALA A 161 0.51 7.80 -15.44
CA ALA A 161 1.04 9.00 -14.79
C ALA A 161 1.63 10.00 -15.80
#